data_AF-A0A9D5ZTH1-F1
#
_entry.id   AF-A0A9D5ZTH1-F1
#
_cell.length_a   1.000
_cell.length_b   1.000
_cell.length_c   1.000
_cell.angle_alpha   90.00
_cell.angle_beta   90.00
_cell.angle_gamma   90.00
#
_symmetry.space_group_name_H-M   'P 1'
#
loop_
_entity.id
_entity.type
_entity.pdbx_description
1 polymer ?
#
loop_
_entity_poly.entity_id
_entity_poly.type
_entity_poly.pdbx_seq_one_letter_code
_entity_poly.pdbx_strand_id
1 'polypeptide(L)' 'MKTDGKQLEALVAFVEKTLLPQGFVFTPRSRHLNDDGVQDAEFDIEIRGKVGSTDIAWLIECRDRPSQ' A
#
# COMPACT_ATOMS: atom_id res chain seq x y z
N MET A 1 -20.97 10.66 -3.88
CA MET A 1 -19.50 10.52 -4.05
C MET A 1 -19.24 9.24 -4.82
N LYS A 2 -18.31 9.22 -5.78
CA LYS A 2 -17.85 7.96 -6.36
C LYS A 2 -17.18 7.14 -5.25
N THR A 3 -17.67 5.93 -5.00
CA THR A 3 -17.10 4.96 -4.05
C THR A 3 -16.00 4.16 -4.75
N ASP A 4 -15.02 4.86 -5.32
CA ASP A 4 -13.91 4.25 -6.06
C ASP A 4 -12.71 3.91 -5.16
N GLY A 5 -12.89 3.97 -3.83
CA GLY A 5 -11.86 3.68 -2.84
C GLY A 5 -10.77 4.75 -2.72
N LYS A 6 -10.72 5.75 -3.62
CA LYS A 6 -9.63 6.76 -3.66
C LYS A 6 -9.53 7.60 -2.40
N GLN A 7 -10.65 7.90 -1.77
CA GLN A 7 -10.68 8.65 -0.51
C GLN A 7 -10.12 7.83 0.65
N LEU A 8 -10.42 6.52 0.67
CA LEU A 8 -9.87 5.59 1.66
C LEU A 8 -8.37 5.40 1.44
N GLU A 9 -7.94 5.18 0.19
CA GLU A 9 -6.51 5.14 -0.20
C GLU A 9 -5.77 6.39 0.28
N ALA A 10 -6.34 7.58 0.04
CA ALA A 10 -5.73 8.84 0.47
C ALA A 10 -5.64 8.98 2.00
N LEU A 11 -6.69 8.58 2.73
CA LEU A 11 -6.70 8.63 4.19
C LEU A 11 -5.66 7.69 4.80
N VAL A 12 -5.62 6.43 4.34
CA VAL A 12 -4.66 5.44 4.82
C VAL A 12 -3.23 5.89 4.49
N ALA A 13 -2.99 6.37 3.27
CA ALA A 13 -1.68 6.90 2.89
C ALA A 13 -1.23 8.08 3.77
N PHE A 14 -2.16 8.96 4.16
CA PHE A 14 -1.88 10.06 5.07
C PHE A 14 -1.47 9.55 6.47
N VAL A 15 -2.24 8.62 7.04
CA VAL A 15 -1.95 8.03 8.36
C VAL A 15 -0.59 7.34 8.35
N GLU A 16 -0.35 6.46 7.38
CA GLU A 16 0.89 5.70 7.28
C GLU A 16 2.10 6.62 7.14
N LYS A 17 2.07 7.61 6.23
CA LYS A 17 3.17 8.58 6.09
C LYS A 17 3.45 9.39 7.35
N THR A 18 2.41 9.66 8.15
CA THR A 18 2.53 10.47 9.37
C THR A 18 3.11 9.68 10.52
N LEU A 19 2.75 8.40 10.62
CA LEU A 19 3.08 7.54 11.76
C LEU A 19 4.24 6.56 11.49
N LEU A 20 4.68 6.42 10.23
CA LEU A 20 5.75 5.50 9.88
C LEU A 20 7.04 5.82 10.66
N PRO A 21 7.64 4.84 11.34
CA PRO A 21 8.95 5.03 11.96
C PRO A 21 10.02 5.33 10.91
N GLN A 22 11.06 6.06 11.33
CA GLN A 22 12.23 6.28 10.49
C GLN A 22 12.86 4.95 10.05
N GLY A 23 13.31 4.88 8.80
CA GLY A 23 13.94 3.69 8.22
C GLY A 23 12.99 2.76 7.47
N PHE A 24 11.68 3.02 7.52
CA PHE A 24 10.71 2.39 6.63
C PHE A 24 10.54 3.21 5.34
N VAL A 25 10.30 2.50 4.24
CA VAL A 25 10.02 3.05 2.91
C VAL A 25 8.53 2.90 2.65
N PHE A 26 7.87 4.02 2.33
CA PHE A 26 6.48 4.08 1.91
C PHE A 26 6.42 4.28 0.39
N THR A 27 5.76 3.35 -0.31
CA THR A 27 5.54 3.41 -1.76
C THR A 27 4.03 3.43 -2.04
N PRO A 28 3.46 4.57 -2.49
CA PRO A 28 2.08 4.61 -2.94
C PRO A 28 1.96 3.99 -4.33
N ARG A 29 0.86 3.28 -4.58
CA ARG A 29 0.48 2.72 -5.90
C ARG A 29 1.59 1.90 -6.54
N SER A 30 1.96 0.81 -5.87
CA SER A 30 3.00 -0.11 -6.33
C SER A 30 2.47 -1.01 -7.44
N ARG A 31 2.89 -0.74 -8.68
CA ARG A 31 2.60 -1.62 -9.84
C ARG A 31 3.67 -2.69 -9.90
N HIS A 32 3.24 -3.94 -9.72
CA HIS A 32 4.11 -5.08 -9.92
C HIS A 32 4.01 -5.56 -11.37
N LEU A 33 5.18 -5.77 -11.97
CA LEU A 33 5.34 -6.33 -13.30
C LEU A 33 6.02 -7.69 -13.14
N ASN A 34 5.59 -8.67 -13.92
CA ASN A 34 6.25 -9.96 -14.02
C ASN A 34 7.50 -9.88 -14.92
N ASP A 35 8.21 -11.00 -15.08
CA ASP A 35 9.46 -11.09 -15.86
C ASP A 35 9.27 -10.73 -17.35
N ASP A 36 8.05 -10.83 -17.87
CA ASP A 36 7.68 -10.43 -19.24
C ASP A 36 7.29 -8.95 -19.36
N GLY A 37 7.38 -8.18 -18.27
CA GLY A 37 6.98 -6.77 -18.20
C GLY A 37 5.47 -6.55 -18.16
N VAL A 38 4.68 -7.61 -17.95
CA VAL A 38 3.21 -7.55 -17.84
C VAL A 38 2.84 -7.25 -16.40
N GLN A 39 1.93 -6.29 -16.19
CA GLN A 39 1.43 -5.97 -14.85
C GLN A 39 0.60 -7.14 -14.29
N ASP A 40 1.06 -7.74 -13.20
CA ASP A 40 0.43 -8.89 -12.54
C ASP A 40 -0.29 -8.52 -11.24
N ALA A 41 0.11 -7.42 -10.60
CA ALA A 41 -0.57 -6.84 -9.46
C ALA A 41 -0.44 -5.31 -9.39
N GLU A 42 -1.38 -4.68 -8.68
CA GLU A 42 -1.29 -3.28 -8.26
C GLU A 42 -1.69 -3.23 -6.79
N PHE A 43 -0.83 -2.65 -5.97
CA PHE A 43 -1.08 -2.41 -4.55
C PHE A 43 -1.33 -0.94 -4.29
N ASP A 44 -2.34 -0.63 -3.49
CA ASP A 44 -2.64 0.75 -3.12
C ASP A 44 -1.47 1.38 -2.36
N ILE A 45 -0.91 0.65 -1.39
CA ILE A 45 0.24 1.07 -0.58
C ILE A 45 1.14 -0.14 -0.31
N GLU A 46 2.44 0.06 -0.46
CA GLU A 46 3.47 -0.86 -0.03
C GLU A 46 4.40 -0.18 0.97
N ILE A 47 4.65 -0.84 2.10
CA ILE A 47 5.58 -0.39 3.14
C ILE A 47 6.64 -1.46 3.34
N ARG A 48 7.91 -1.07 3.26
CA ARG A 48 9.05 -1.96 3.50
C ARG A 48 9.96 -1.42 4.59
N GLY A 49 10.48 -2.28 5.44
CA GLY A 49 11.46 -1.88 6.45
C GLY A 49 11.84 -3.01 7.37
N LYS A 50 12.71 -2.72 8.34
CA LYS A 50 13.16 -3.70 9.32
C LYS A 50 12.39 -3.59 10.64
N VAL A 51 11.95 -4.72 11.16
CA VAL A 51 11.51 -4.89 12.55
C VAL A 51 12.51 -5.80 13.25
N GLY A 52 13.36 -5.21 14.10
CA GLY A 52 14.52 -5.92 14.65
C GLY A 52 15.49 -6.32 13.53
N SER A 53 15.79 -7.61 13.41
CA SER A 53 16.64 -8.16 12.33
C SER A 53 15.86 -8.50 11.06
N THR A 54 14.53 -8.58 11.11
CA THR A 54 13.69 -9.10 10.04
C THR A 54 13.27 -7.99 9.08
N ASP A 55 13.43 -8.23 7.78
CA ASP A 55 12.84 -7.40 6.73
C ASP A 55 11.36 -7.77 6.55
N ILE A 56 10.49 -6.75 6.59
CA ILE A 56 9.05 -6.90 6.40
C ILE A 56 8.63 -6.09 5.19
N ALA A 57 7.71 -6.66 4.41
CA ALA A 57 6.92 -5.96 3.41
C ALA A 57 5.44 -6.06 3.79
N TRP A 58 4.80 -4.92 4.00
CA TRP A 58 3.35 -4.80 4.17
C TRP A 58 2.72 -4.26 2.90
N LEU A 59 1.72 -4.98 2.41
CA LEU A 59 0.93 -4.63 1.25
C LEU A 59 -0.48 -4.30 1.75
N ILE A 60 -0.91 -3.06 1.59
CA ILE A 60 -2.19 -2.57 2.08
C ILE A 60 -3.11 -2.32 0.89
N GLU A 61 -4.29 -2.94 0.95
CA GLU A 61 -5.34 -2.87 -0.07
C GLU A 61 -6.58 -2.19 0.52
N CYS A 62 -6.94 -1.02 -0.02
CA CYS A 62 -8.05 -0.20 0.42
C CYS A 62 -9.32 -0.62 -0.32
N ARG A 63 -10.08 -1.56 0.25
CA ARG A 63 -11.30 -2.08 -0.35
C ARG A 63 -12.54 -1.56 0.36
N ASP A 64 -13.24 -0.60 -0.26
CA ASP A 64 -14.59 -0.20 0.12
C ASP A 64 -15.59 -1.24 -0.44
N ARG A 65 -15.74 -2.37 0.26
CA ARG A 65 -16.72 -3.40 -0.11
C ARG A 65 -18.05 -3.08 0.56
N PRO A 66 -19.17 -3.11 -0.18
CA PRO A 66 -20.47 -3.17 0.45
C PRO A 66 -20.49 -4.37 1.40
N SER A 67 -20.75 -4.12 2.69
CA SER A 67 -21.20 -5.19 3.58
C SER A 67 -22.49 -5.74 2.97
N GLN A 68 -22.51 -7.04 2.68
CA GLN A 68 -23.75 -7.73 2.30
C GLN A 68 -24.85 -7.46 3.34
#